data_AF-A0AAV0VVW8-F1
#
_entry.id   AF-A0AAV0VVW8-F1
#
_cell.length_a   1.000
_cell.length_b   1.000
_cell.length_c   1.000
_cell.angle_alpha   90.00
_cell.angle_beta   90.00
_cell.angle_gamma   90.00
#
_symmetry.space_group_name_H-M   'P 1'
#
loop_
_entity.id
_entity.type
_entity.pdbx_description
1 polymer ?
#
loop_
_entity_poly.entity_id
_entity_poly.type
_entity_poly.pdbx_seq_one_letter_code
_entity_poly.pdbx_strand_id
1 'polypeptide(L)'
;MSFYGKIRWLGHVERMDEETIPKRVMLARMEETRRQGRPRSRWIDEVKKDLQQMGIRNWRSIAKDREEWRRIVLGAKGQYSL
;
A
#
# COMPACT_ATOMS: atom_id res chain seq x y z
N MET A 1 0.07 -11.79 -6.57
CA MET A 1 0.02 -11.39 -5.15
C MET A 1 -1.40 -10.93 -4.85
N SER A 2 -2.11 -11.62 -3.94
CA SER A 2 -3.48 -11.24 -3.54
C SER A 2 -3.49 -9.85 -2.90
N PHE A 3 -4.64 -9.17 -2.93
CA PHE A 3 -4.81 -7.84 -2.31
C PHE A 3 -4.31 -7.82 -0.86
N TYR A 4 -4.66 -8.86 -0.09
CA TYR A 4 -4.16 -9.13 1.26
C TYR A 4 -2.63 -9.12 1.37
N GLY A 5 -1.92 -9.78 0.45
CA GLY A 5 -0.46 -9.80 0.44
C GLY A 5 0.12 -8.42 0.14
N LYS A 6 -0.52 -7.67 -0.77
CA LYS A 6 -0.07 -6.32 -1.16
C LYS A 6 -0.17 -5.33 0.01
N ILE A 7 -1.28 -5.31 0.76
CA ILE A 7 -1.43 -4.42 1.92
C ILE A 7 -0.52 -4.82 3.09
N ARG A 8 -0.33 -6.13 3.34
CA ARG A 8 0.59 -6.58 4.37
C ARG A 8 2.00 -6.05 4.09
N TRP A 9 2.46 -6.20 2.84
CA TRP A 9 3.75 -5.70 2.41
C TRP A 9 3.83 -4.17 2.44
N LEU A 10 2.79 -3.47 2.00
CA LEU A 10 2.74 -2.00 2.02
C LEU A 10 2.97 -1.43 3.42
N GLY A 11 2.26 -1.92 4.43
CA GLY A 11 2.46 -1.43 5.80
C GLY A 11 3.77 -1.90 6.41
N HIS A 12 4.32 -3.03 5.98
CA HIS A 12 5.69 -3.41 6.36
C HIS A 12 6.68 -2.39 5.83
N VAL A 13 6.67 -2.09 4.53
CA VAL A 13 7.55 -1.10 3.89
C VAL A 13 7.35 0.28 4.49
N GLU A 14 6.11 0.72 4.76
CA GLU A 14 5.86 2.04 5.34
C GLU A 14 6.52 2.22 6.72
N ARG A 15 6.67 1.14 7.49
CA ARG A 15 7.34 1.11 8.80
C ARG A 15 8.84 0.84 8.73
N MET A 16 9.39 0.52 7.56
CA MET A 16 10.83 0.39 7.39
C MET A 16 11.49 1.77 7.45
N ASP A 17 12.77 1.78 7.82
CA ASP A 17 13.60 2.97 7.79
C ASP A 17 13.69 3.56 6.36
N GLU A 18 13.75 4.89 6.26
CA GLU A 18 13.76 5.62 4.99
C GLU A 18 14.98 5.31 4.11
N GLU A 19 16.09 4.87 4.69
CA GLU A 19 17.29 4.47 3.96
C GLU A 19 17.17 3.10 3.29
N THR A 20 16.20 2.29 3.73
CA THR A 20 16.01 0.94 3.19
C THR A 20 15.57 1.00 1.73
N ILE A 21 16.18 0.14 0.89
CA ILE A 21 15.90 0.08 -0.55
C ILE A 21 14.39 0.00 -0.85
N PRO A 22 13.58 -0.86 -0.17
CA PRO A 22 12.14 -0.93 -0.44
C PRO A 22 11.41 0.40 -0.16
N LYS A 23 11.74 1.08 0.94
CA LYS A 23 11.14 2.37 1.31
C LYS A 23 11.53 3.47 0.31
N ARG A 24 12.82 3.56 -0.05
CA ARG A 24 13.32 4.52 -1.05
C ARG A 24 12.65 4.33 -2.42
N VAL A 25 12.57 3.09 -2.90
CA VAL A 25 11.91 2.79 -4.18
C VAL A 25 10.42 3.12 -4.12
N MET A 26 9.76 2.84 -3.00
CA MET A 26 8.36 3.18 -2.81
C MET A 26 8.14 4.70 -2.84
N LEU A 27 8.96 5.48 -2.12
CA LEU A 27 8.87 6.95 -2.08
C LEU A 27 9.16 7.56 -3.46
N ALA A 28 10.24 7.13 -4.13
CA ALA A 28 10.58 7.60 -5.48
C ALA A 28 9.44 7.35 -6.48
N ARG A 29 8.78 6.19 -6.40
CA ARG A 29 7.60 5.88 -7.22
C ARG A 29 6.36 6.70 -6.86
N MET A 30 6.31 7.34 -5.70
CA MET A 30 5.22 8.25 -5.33
C MET A 30 5.50 9.70 -5.73
N GLU A 31 6.77 10.12 -5.72
CA GLU A 31 7.20 11.49 -6.04
C GLU A 31 7.36 11.75 -7.54
N GLU A 32 7.64 10.72 -8.34
CA GLU A 32 7.88 10.87 -9.78
C GLU A 32 6.63 11.35 -10.54
N THR A 33 6.74 12.52 -11.19
CA THR A 33 5.71 13.07 -12.08
C THR A 33 5.58 12.19 -13.34
N ARG A 34 4.34 11.85 -13.71
CA ARG A 34 4.04 10.85 -14.75
C ARG A 34 4.53 11.27 -16.14
N ARG A 35 5.20 10.37 -16.85
CA ARG A 35 5.39 10.46 -18.32
C ARG A 35 4.23 9.77 -19.04
N GLN A 36 3.67 10.40 -20.08
CA GLN A 36 2.60 9.82 -20.90
C GLN A 36 3.11 8.57 -21.64
N GLY A 37 2.27 7.51 -21.72
CA GLY A 37 2.50 6.34 -22.59
C GLY A 37 2.82 4.99 -21.93
N ARG A 38 3.05 4.89 -20.60
CA ARG A 38 3.32 3.61 -19.91
C ARG A 38 2.00 2.90 -19.50
N PRO A 39 1.97 1.55 -19.41
CA PRO A 39 0.81 0.82 -18.86
C PRO A 39 0.27 1.41 -17.56
N ARG A 40 -1.06 1.42 -17.47
CA ARG A 40 -1.87 2.36 -16.70
C ARG A 40 -1.82 2.19 -15.17
N SER A 41 -1.29 1.08 -14.65
CA SER A 41 -1.42 0.73 -13.22
C SER A 41 -0.09 0.33 -12.59
N ARG A 42 0.42 1.16 -11.66
CA ARG A 42 1.44 0.72 -10.70
C ARG A 42 0.74 -0.11 -9.63
N TRP A 43 1.40 -1.16 -9.12
CA TRP A 43 0.88 -1.96 -8.01
C TRP A 43 0.40 -1.09 -6.83
N ILE A 44 1.09 0.02 -6.54
CA ILE A 44 0.76 0.94 -5.44
C ILE A 44 -0.52 1.73 -5.72
N ASP A 45 -0.79 2.07 -6.98
CA ASP A 45 -1.99 2.81 -7.36
C ASP A 45 -3.23 1.91 -7.23
N GLU A 46 -3.10 0.63 -7.56
CA GLU A 46 -4.14 -0.38 -7.31
C GLU A 46 -4.40 -0.51 -5.81
N VAL A 47 -3.36 -0.71 -5.00
CA VAL A 47 -3.52 -0.85 -3.54
C VAL A 47 -4.11 0.40 -2.91
N LYS A 48 -3.70 1.60 -3.35
CA LYS A 48 -4.29 2.86 -2.90
C LYS A 48 -5.76 2.97 -3.27
N LYS A 49 -6.14 2.57 -4.49
CA LYS A 49 -7.53 2.56 -4.94
C LYS A 49 -8.38 1.61 -4.09
N ASP A 50 -7.88 0.41 -3.84
CA ASP A 50 -8.56 -0.59 -3.01
C ASP A 50 -8.71 -0.09 -1.56
N LEU A 51 -7.65 0.49 -0.97
CA LEU A 51 -7.72 1.14 0.35
C LEU A 51 -8.74 2.29 0.38
N GLN A 52 -8.80 3.09 -0.69
CA GLN A 52 -9.78 4.16 -0.82
C GLN A 52 -11.22 3.63 -0.91
N GLN A 53 -11.44 2.50 -1.59
CA GLN A 53 -12.74 1.82 -1.62
C GLN A 53 -13.14 1.29 -0.24
N MET A 54 -12.17 0.89 0.58
CA MET A 54 -12.38 0.54 2.00
C MET A 54 -12.56 1.77 2.91
N GLY A 55 -12.55 3.00 2.37
CA GLY A 55 -12.68 4.24 3.15
C GLY A 55 -11.38 4.73 3.81
N ILE A 56 -10.25 4.09 3.52
CA ILE A 56 -8.96 4.35 4.16
C ILE A 56 -8.14 5.32 3.30
N ARG A 57 -8.21 6.62 3.60
CA ARG A 57 -7.48 7.67 2.85
C ARG A 57 -6.11 8.00 3.46
N ASN A 58 -6.02 7.99 4.80
CA ASN A 58 -4.83 8.29 5.59
C ASN A 58 -3.98 7.04 5.90
N TRP A 59 -3.85 6.13 4.92
CA TRP A 59 -3.24 4.82 5.12
C TRP A 59 -1.78 4.87 5.61
N ARG A 60 -1.00 5.92 5.28
CA ARG A 60 0.39 6.07 5.78
C ARG A 60 0.44 6.22 7.29
N SER A 61 -0.40 7.09 7.85
CA SER A 61 -0.49 7.30 9.29
C SER A 61 -0.98 6.04 9.98
N ILE A 62 -2.00 5.39 9.42
CA ILE A 62 -2.54 4.15 9.96
C ILE A 62 -1.53 3.00 9.87
N ALA A 63 -0.72 2.93 8.82
CA ALA A 63 0.31 1.90 8.67
C ALA A 63 1.41 2.01 9.75
N LYS A 64 1.63 3.18 10.36
CA LYS A 64 2.55 3.34 11.48
C LYS A 64 2.02 2.67 12.75
N ASP A 65 0.70 2.65 12.94
CA ASP A 65 0.04 1.88 13.99
C ASP A 65 -0.05 0.41 13.58
N ARG A 66 0.66 -0.47 14.30
CA ARG A 66 0.69 -1.91 13.99
C ARG A 66 -0.67 -2.58 14.23
N GLU A 67 -1.41 -2.16 15.25
CA GLU A 67 -2.68 -2.78 15.61
C GLU A 67 -3.77 -2.38 14.61
N GLU A 68 -3.86 -1.08 14.31
CA GLU A 68 -4.84 -0.58 13.35
C GLU A 68 -4.56 -1.10 11.94
N TRP A 69 -3.28 -1.15 11.53
CA TRP A 69 -2.91 -1.78 10.26
C TRP A 69 -3.29 -3.26 10.21
N ARG A 70 -3.14 -3.99 11.33
CA ARG A 70 -3.49 -5.42 11.39
C ARG A 70 -5.00 -5.62 11.20
N ARG A 71 -5.86 -4.76 11.76
CA ARG A 71 -7.33 -4.81 11.56
C ARG A 71 -7.68 -4.67 10.09
N ILE A 72 -7.09 -3.70 9.40
CA ILE A 72 -7.28 -3.49 7.95
C ILE A 72 -6.83 -4.71 7.15
N VAL A 73 -5.64 -5.24 7.46
CA VAL A 73 -5.09 -6.41 6.79
C VAL A 73 -5.99 -7.64 6.97
N LEU A 74 -6.56 -7.84 8.16
CA LEU A 74 -7.48 -8.94 8.43
C LEU A 74 -8.84 -8.75 7.74
N GLY A 75 -9.40 -7.54 7.74
CA GLY A 75 -10.65 -7.23 7.04
C GLY A 75 -10.55 -7.49 5.53
N ALA A 76 -9.43 -7.10 4.93
CA ALA A 76 -9.14 -7.40 3.52
C ALA A 76 -8.87 -8.88 3.23
N LYS A 77 -8.45 -9.68 4.23
CA LYS A 77 -8.40 -11.14 4.07
C LYS A 77 -9.80 -11.71 3.90
N GLY A 78 -10.77 -11.21 4.67
CA GLY A 78 -12.16 -11.69 4.64
C GLY A 78 -12.91 -11.30 3.36
N GLN A 79 -12.67 -10.10 2.81
CA GLN A 79 -13.37 -9.62 1.60
C GLN A 79 -12.85 -10.20 0.28
N TYR A 80 -11.63 -10.76 0.24
CA TYR A 80 -10.97 -11.23 -1.00
C TYR A 80 -10.49 -12.69 -0.92
N SER A 81 -10.96 -13.46 0.08
CA SER A 81 -10.69 -14.90 0.17
C SER A 81 -11.72 -15.66 -0.68
N LEU A 82 -11.44 -15.75 -2.00
CA LEU A 82 -11.99 -16.74 -2.91
C LEU A 82 -10.83 -17.59 -3.43
#